data_AF-A0AAJ1VZS7-F1
#
_entry.id   AF-A0AAJ1VZS7-F1
#
_cell.length_a   1.000
_cell.length_b   1.000
_cell.length_c   1.000
_cell.angle_alpha   90.00
_cell.angle_beta   90.00
_cell.angle_gamma   90.00
#
_symmetry.space_group_name_H-M   'P 1'
#
loop_
_entity.id
_entity.type
_entity.pdbx_description
1 polymer ?
#
loop_
_entity_poly.entity_id
_entity_poly.type
_entity_poly.pdbx_seq_one_letter_code
_entity_poly.pdbx_strand_id
1 'polypeptide(L)'
;MDSMSKIIPYSLIISGIVMLIAGIIMVQTGFATFENTEPRVGVYIGGIFTIIGGVFLTVGGTIYLNFEGLKKKFLRTAGNVVDAYEEERKQEKL
;
A
#
# COMPACT_ATOMS: atom_id res chain seq x y z
N MET A 1 -21.88 9.14 2.03
CA MET A 1 -20.65 8.33 1.81
C MET A 1 -19.52 9.32 1.60
N ASP A 2 -18.70 9.57 2.63
CA ASP A 2 -17.75 10.69 2.61
C ASP A 2 -16.65 10.48 1.58
N SER A 3 -16.47 11.47 0.70
CA SER A 3 -15.52 11.50 -0.40
C SER A 3 -14.10 11.18 0.05
N MET A 4 -13.74 11.56 1.28
CA MET A 4 -12.42 11.40 1.88
C MET A 4 -11.98 9.93 2.03
N SER A 5 -12.94 9.02 2.26
CA SER A 5 -12.65 7.59 2.49
C SER A 5 -12.15 6.84 1.24
N LYS A 6 -12.47 7.35 0.04
CA LYS A 6 -12.01 6.78 -1.24
C LYS A 6 -10.68 7.37 -1.72
N ILE A 7 -10.24 8.50 -1.18
CA ILE A 7 -9.04 9.21 -1.65
C ILE A 7 -7.77 8.39 -1.40
N ILE A 8 -7.67 7.75 -0.24
CA ILE A 8 -6.50 6.96 0.18
C ILE A 8 -6.24 5.77 -0.77
N PRO A 9 -7.22 4.89 -1.09
CA PRO A 9 -6.97 3.82 -2.04
C PRO A 9 -6.67 4.34 -3.45
N TYR A 10 -7.29 5.44 -3.89
CA TYR A 10 -6.98 6.03 -5.19
C TYR A 10 -5.54 6.58 -5.25
N SER A 11 -5.04 7.26 -4.20
CA SER A 11 -3.66 7.77 -4.21
C SER A 11 -2.63 6.64 -4.22
N LEU A 12 -2.90 5.53 -3.52
CA LEU A 12 -2.07 4.32 -3.55
C LEU A 12 -2.01 3.70 -4.95
N ILE A 13 -3.15 3.58 -5.62
CA ILE A 13 -3.24 3.04 -6.98
C ILE A 13 -2.50 3.95 -7.96
N ILE A 14 -2.73 5.27 -7.91
CA ILE A 14 -2.07 6.24 -8.79
C ILE A 14 -0.55 6.24 -8.57
N SER A 15 -0.09 6.23 -7.32
CA SER A 15 1.34 6.12 -6.98
C SER A 15 1.95 4.83 -7.51
N GLY A 16 1.25 3.69 -7.36
CA GLY A 16 1.68 2.40 -7.90
C GLY A 16 1.85 2.41 -9.43
N ILE A 17 0.93 3.05 -10.16
CA ILE A 17 1.02 3.20 -11.63
C ILE A 17 2.25 4.04 -12.01
N VAL A 18 2.48 5.17 -11.35
CA VAL A 18 3.65 6.03 -11.63
C VAL A 18 4.95 5.28 -11.38
N MET A 19 5.06 4.55 -10.27
CA MET A 19 6.24 3.75 -9.93
C MET A 19 6.48 2.62 -10.93
N LEU A 20 5.41 1.97 -11.42
CA LEU A 20 5.52 0.96 -12.49
C LEU A 20 6.06 1.57 -13.78
N ILE A 21 5.52 2.70 -14.21
CA ILE A 21 5.96 3.38 -15.43
C ILE A 21 7.44 3.76 -15.30
N ALA A 22 7.85 4.35 -14.18
CA ALA A 22 9.24 4.70 -13.91
C ALA A 22 10.18 3.48 -13.90
N GLY A 23 9.77 2.39 -13.22
CA GLY A 23 10.53 1.14 -13.18
C GLY A 23 10.68 0.51 -14.57
N ILE A 24 9.60 0.44 -15.35
CA ILE A 24 9.60 -0.09 -16.71
C ILE A 24 10.49 0.76 -17.61
N ILE A 25 10.38 2.09 -17.57
CA ILE A 25 11.24 2.98 -18.35
C ILE A 25 12.71 2.74 -17.98
N MET A 26 13.06 2.65 -16.70
CA MET A 26 14.44 2.37 -16.27
C MET A 26 14.97 1.02 -16.75
N VAL A 27 14.15 -0.04 -16.71
CA VAL A 27 14.52 -1.37 -17.24
C VAL A 27 14.70 -1.33 -18.75
N GLN A 28 13.77 -0.71 -19.48
CA GLN A 28 13.72 -0.72 -20.95
C GLN A 28 14.78 0.19 -21.59
N THR A 29 15.04 1.35 -20.98
CA THR A 29 15.99 2.33 -21.51
C THR A 29 17.42 2.07 -21.05
N GLY A 30 17.63 1.13 -20.11
CA GLY A 30 18.95 0.85 -19.56
C GLY A 30 19.61 2.08 -18.93
N PHE A 31 18.81 3.07 -18.45
CA PHE A 31 19.24 4.38 -17.95
C PHE A 31 20.08 4.34 -16.64
N ALA A 32 20.83 3.27 -16.40
CA ALA A 32 22.06 3.29 -15.61
C ALA A 32 23.28 3.44 -16.52
N THR A 33 23.29 4.50 -17.31
CA THR A 33 24.53 4.97 -17.91
C THR A 33 25.31 5.76 -16.85
N PHE A 34 26.01 5.05 -15.97
CA PHE A 34 27.23 5.56 -15.34
C PHE A 34 28.36 4.71 -15.90
N GLU A 35 29.05 5.24 -16.91
CA GLU A 35 30.30 4.74 -17.49
C GLU A 35 30.67 3.25 -17.29
N ASN A 36 30.41 2.47 -18.35
CA ASN A 36 31.30 1.49 -19.00
C ASN A 36 31.72 0.16 -18.34
N THR A 37 31.10 -0.37 -17.28
CA THR A 37 31.33 -1.81 -16.99
C THR A 37 30.15 -2.68 -16.61
N GLU A 38 29.01 -2.19 -16.10
CA GLU A 38 27.94 -3.11 -15.70
C GLU A 38 26.52 -2.58 -15.98
N PRO A 39 25.87 -3.02 -17.08
CA PRO A 39 24.44 -2.77 -17.34
C PRO A 39 23.49 -3.35 -16.27
N ARG A 40 24.02 -4.06 -15.26
CA ARG A 40 23.23 -4.74 -14.23
C ARG A 40 22.55 -3.79 -13.24
N VAL A 41 23.18 -2.67 -12.87
CA VAL A 41 22.72 -1.87 -11.73
C VAL A 41 21.39 -1.16 -12.04
N GLY A 42 21.23 -0.58 -13.25
CA GLY A 42 20.01 0.11 -13.64
C GLY A 42 18.82 -0.80 -13.85
N VAL A 43 19.07 -1.98 -14.43
CA VAL A 43 18.04 -3.02 -14.57
C VAL A 43 17.59 -3.50 -13.19
N TYR A 44 18.52 -3.64 -12.23
CA TYR A 44 18.20 -4.04 -10.87
C TYR A 44 17.36 -2.97 -10.14
N ILE A 45 17.76 -1.69 -10.25
CA ILE A 45 17.00 -0.57 -9.68
C ILE A 45 15.62 -0.46 -10.33
N GLY A 46 15.54 -0.55 -11.65
CA GLY A 46 14.28 -0.57 -12.38
C GLY A 46 13.37 -1.71 -11.93
N GLY A 47 13.93 -2.93 -11.76
CA GLY A 47 13.23 -4.08 -11.21
C GLY A 47 12.67 -3.84 -9.81
N ILE A 48 13.45 -3.22 -8.90
CA ILE A 48 12.99 -2.84 -7.56
C ILE A 48 11.79 -1.87 -7.65
N PHE A 49 11.87 -0.85 -8.49
CA PHE A 49 10.77 0.09 -8.70
C PHE A 49 9.51 -0.58 -9.24
N THR A 50 9.67 -1.54 -10.17
CA THR A 50 8.55 -2.33 -10.69
C THR A 50 7.90 -3.19 -9.60
N ILE A 51 8.69 -3.85 -8.74
CA ILE A 51 8.17 -4.65 -7.62
C ILE A 51 7.40 -3.75 -6.63
N ILE A 52 7.96 -2.60 -6.26
CA ILE A 52 7.31 -1.64 -5.35
C ILE A 52 5.99 -1.14 -5.94
N GLY A 53 5.96 -0.78 -7.23
CA GLY A 53 4.73 -0.37 -7.92
C GLY A 53 3.65 -1.46 -7.91
N GLY A 54 4.04 -2.72 -8.13
CA GLY A 54 3.14 -3.87 -8.05
C GLY A 54 2.55 -4.11 -6.66
N VAL A 55 3.36 -3.92 -5.60
CA VAL A 55 2.88 -4.00 -4.20
C VAL A 55 1.86 -2.90 -3.91
N PHE A 56 2.14 -1.65 -4.32
CA PHE A 56 1.23 -0.52 -4.14
C PHE A 56 -0.11 -0.75 -4.83
N LEU A 57 -0.10 -1.30 -6.05
CA LEU A 57 -1.31 -1.66 -6.78
C LEU A 57 -2.09 -2.79 -6.13
N THR A 58 -1.40 -3.81 -5.63
CA THR A 58 -2.05 -4.96 -4.95
C THR A 58 -2.73 -4.50 -3.66
N VAL A 59 -2.04 -3.73 -2.84
CA VAL A 59 -2.57 -3.19 -1.57
C VAL A 59 -3.67 -2.18 -1.85
N GLY A 60 -3.42 -1.19 -2.72
CA GLY A 60 -4.39 -0.17 -3.10
C GLY A 60 -5.65 -0.77 -3.72
N GLY A 61 -5.50 -1.73 -4.62
CA GLY A 61 -6.61 -2.46 -5.25
C GLY A 61 -7.40 -3.32 -4.26
N THR A 62 -6.73 -4.02 -3.34
CA THR A 62 -7.41 -4.80 -2.30
C THR A 62 -8.22 -3.91 -1.37
N ILE A 63 -7.65 -2.78 -0.93
CA ILE A 63 -8.35 -1.80 -0.08
C ILE A 63 -9.51 -1.17 -0.85
N TYR A 64 -9.31 -0.82 -2.12
CA TYR A 64 -10.35 -0.23 -2.97
C TYR A 64 -11.55 -1.18 -3.15
N LEU A 65 -11.29 -2.44 -3.51
CA LEU A 65 -12.33 -3.43 -3.79
C LEU A 65 -13.04 -3.92 -2.53
N ASN A 66 -12.33 -4.02 -1.40
CA ASN A 66 -12.88 -4.58 -0.16
C ASN A 66 -13.16 -3.51 0.92
N PHE A 67 -13.19 -2.23 0.57
CA PHE A 67 -13.22 -1.13 1.54
C PHE A 67 -14.34 -1.26 2.59
N GLU A 68 -15.56 -1.59 2.14
CA GLU A 68 -16.72 -1.73 3.02
C GLU A 68 -16.59 -2.93 3.98
N GLY A 69 -16.10 -4.07 3.48
CA GLY A 69 -15.86 -5.26 4.29
C GLY A 69 -14.71 -5.08 5.30
N LEU A 70 -13.63 -4.42 4.87
CA LEU A 70 -12.45 -4.17 5.70
C LEU A 70 -12.77 -3.15 6.81
N LYS A 71 -13.49 -2.07 6.48
CA LYS A 71 -13.96 -1.07 7.45
C LYS A 71 -14.88 -1.71 8.50
N LYS A 72 -15.81 -2.57 8.09
CA LYS A 72 -16.73 -3.25 9.00
C LYS A 72 -16.00 -4.20 9.96
N LYS A 73 -15.01 -4.94 9.48
CA LYS A 73 -14.15 -5.78 10.33
C LYS A 73 -13.32 -4.94 11.30
N PHE A 74 -12.69 -3.87 10.82
CA PHE A 74 -11.86 -2.99 11.64
C PHE A 74 -12.66 -2.34 12.79
N LEU A 75 -13.85 -1.81 12.48
CA LEU A 75 -14.74 -1.23 13.49
C LEU A 75 -15.21 -2.26 14.52
N ARG A 76 -15.48 -3.50 14.11
CA ARG A 76 -15.82 -4.59 15.05
C ARG A 76 -14.67 -4.93 15.98
N THR A 77 -13.45 -5.03 15.45
CA THR A 77 -12.28 -5.30 16.29
C THR A 77 -12.04 -4.18 17.28
N ALA A 78 -12.11 -2.92 16.85
CA ALA A 78 -11.97 -1.78 17.73
C ALA A 78 -13.07 -1.74 18.81
N GLY A 79 -14.32 -2.00 18.45
CA GLY A 79 -15.45 -2.10 19.38
C GLY A 79 -15.24 -3.19 20.43
N ASN A 80 -14.86 -4.40 20.01
CA ASN A 80 -14.60 -5.50 20.94
C ASN A 80 -13.44 -5.21 21.91
N VAL A 81 -12.40 -4.48 21.46
CA VAL A 81 -11.29 -4.09 22.34
C VAL A 81 -11.73 -3.05 23.36
N VAL A 82 -12.55 -2.09 22.95
CA VAL A 82 -13.12 -1.08 23.85
C VAL A 82 -14.05 -1.74 24.88
N ASP A 83 -14.93 -2.63 24.44
CA ASP A 83 -15.84 -3.36 25.33
C ASP A 83 -15.06 -4.19 26.34
N ALA A 84 -14.03 -4.92 25.91
CA ALA A 84 -13.16 -5.70 26.81
C ALA A 84 -12.44 -4.81 27.83
N TYR A 85 -11.90 -3.67 27.41
CA TYR A 85 -11.26 -2.71 28.31
C TYR A 85 -12.25 -2.10 29.32
N GLU A 86 -13.49 -1.89 28.91
CA GLU A 86 -14.53 -1.37 29.79
C GLU A 86 -15.05 -2.42 30.78
N GLU A 87 -15.08 -3.69 30.40
CA GLU A 87 -15.32 -4.82 31.31
C GLU A 87 -14.19 -4.99 32.34
N GLU A 88 -12.91 -4.91 31.92
CA GLU A 88 -11.77 -4.93 32.84
C GLU A 88 -11.83 -3.77 33.85
N ARG A 89 -12.15 -2.55 33.38
CA ARG A 89 -12.34 -1.36 34.23
C ARG A 89 -13.50 -1.46 35.22
N LYS A 90 -14.54 -2.24 34.92
CA LYS A 90 -15.66 -2.49 35.83
C LYS A 90 -15.32 -3.58 36.85
N GLN A 91 -14.56 -4.60 36.45
CA GLN A 91 -14.03 -5.64 37.34
C GLN A 91 -13.03 -5.09 38.35
N GLU A 92 -12.17 -4.13 37.97
CA GLU A 92 -11.19 -3.51 38.88
C GLU A 92 -11.80 -2.54 39.91
N LYS A 93 -13.05 -2.11 39.67
CA LYS A 93 -13.81 -1.20 40.57
C LYS A 93 -14.76 -1.93 41.52
N LEU A 94 -14.90 -3.26 41.39
CA LEU A 94 -15.61 -4.14 42.31
C LEU A 94 -14.64 -4.67 43.38
#